data_AF-A0AA95IW72-F1
#
_entry.id   AF-A0AA95IW72-F1
#
_cell.length_a   1.000
_cell.length_b   1.000
_cell.length_c   1.000
_cell.angle_alpha   90.00
_cell.angle_beta   90.00
_cell.angle_gamma   90.00
#
_symmetry.space_group_name_H-M   'P 1'
#
loop_
_entity.id
_entity.type
_entity.pdbx_description
1 polymer ?
#
loop_
_entity_poly.entity_id
_entity_poly.type
_entity_poly.pdbx_seq_one_letter_code
_entity_poly.pdbx_strand_id
1 'polypeptide(L)'
;MKLDDFLECKKVRCVKGYDDCLKIGKEYNVIDISVEIKVKDDEGEFLYWESDHFEPVIDELSKSAENPLQDMKLTPEFEAVEPKFKVGDKAYVGLTGRIARVTEIIDDDVVSVANKNNEVRAWISNICHATPENYERLQATFPDIEFEHPPKELKGSDLARAMFDKGWKFVPCYVSVDSDESALKDGFTELVTGFYSDGLFSVNRGCTVYAVPFDSKTGEPLTESILND
;
A
#
# COMPACT_ATOMS: atom_id res chain seq x y z
N MET A 1 -14.23 28.05 -21.17
CA MET A 1 -13.28 26.93 -21.24
C MET A 1 -13.45 26.14 -19.95
N LYS A 2 -13.42 24.82 -19.96
CA LYS A 2 -13.58 24.03 -18.72
C LYS A 2 -12.20 23.81 -18.12
N LEU A 3 -12.11 23.78 -16.79
CA LEU A 3 -10.82 23.55 -16.11
C LEU A 3 -10.23 22.17 -16.46
N ASP A 4 -11.10 21.21 -16.76
CA ASP A 4 -10.76 19.88 -17.27
C ASP A 4 -9.83 19.93 -18.51
N ASP A 5 -9.97 20.97 -19.35
CA ASP A 5 -9.16 21.15 -20.57
C ASP A 5 -7.67 21.42 -20.25
N PHE A 6 -7.36 21.75 -19.00
CA PHE A 6 -6.00 22.07 -18.53
C PHE A 6 -5.34 20.96 -17.72
N LEU A 7 -6.10 19.98 -17.20
CA LEU A 7 -5.58 18.92 -16.31
C LEU A 7 -4.43 18.12 -16.94
N GLU A 8 -4.43 17.99 -18.26
CA GLU A 8 -3.41 17.25 -19.02
C GLU A 8 -2.32 18.16 -19.62
N CYS A 9 -2.43 19.48 -19.44
CA CYS A 9 -1.55 20.46 -20.09
C CYS A 9 -0.33 20.80 -19.23
N LYS A 10 0.87 20.59 -19.79
CA LYS A 10 2.13 21.03 -19.17
C LYS A 10 2.41 22.50 -19.41
N LYS A 11 1.76 23.09 -20.42
CA LYS A 11 1.93 24.48 -20.83
C LYS A 11 0.61 25.11 -21.20
N VAL A 12 0.53 26.41 -20.97
CA VAL A 12 -0.59 27.26 -21.32
C VAL A 12 -0.11 28.49 -22.05
N ARG A 13 -0.87 28.95 -23.04
CA ARG A 13 -0.60 30.19 -23.76
C ARG A 13 -1.52 31.27 -23.23
N CYS A 14 -0.95 32.39 -22.82
CA CYS A 14 -1.71 33.51 -22.30
C CYS A 14 -2.54 34.15 -23.41
N VAL A 15 -3.86 34.19 -23.25
CA VAL A 15 -4.80 34.87 -24.16
C VAL A 15 -5.27 36.22 -23.61
N LYS A 16 -5.09 36.45 -22.31
CA LYS A 16 -5.45 37.70 -21.62
C LYS A 16 -4.29 38.12 -20.73
N GLY A 17 -3.62 39.20 -21.12
CA GLY A 17 -2.48 39.72 -20.38
C GLY A 17 -2.89 40.46 -19.12
N TYR A 18 -1.97 40.55 -18.17
CA TYR A 18 -2.12 41.32 -16.96
C TYR A 18 -0.81 42.05 -16.67
N ASP A 19 -0.83 43.36 -16.96
CA ASP A 19 0.28 44.29 -16.74
C ASP A 19 1.64 43.73 -17.20
N ASP A 20 2.68 43.85 -16.37
CA ASP A 20 4.00 43.30 -16.62
C ASP A 20 4.13 41.80 -16.25
N CYS A 21 3.11 41.19 -15.60
CA CYS A 21 3.13 39.81 -15.13
C CYS A 21 2.81 38.79 -16.23
N LEU A 22 1.80 39.05 -17.07
CA LEU A 22 1.34 38.13 -18.12
C LEU A 22 1.29 38.81 -19.49
N LYS A 23 2.11 38.33 -20.43
CA LYS A 23 2.12 38.76 -21.84
C LYS A 23 1.26 37.86 -22.74
N ILE A 24 0.31 38.48 -23.46
CA ILE A 24 -0.53 37.80 -24.47
C ILE A 24 0.34 37.13 -25.53
N GLY A 25 0.02 35.88 -25.84
CA GLY A 25 0.72 35.05 -26.81
C GLY A 25 1.94 34.31 -26.25
N LYS A 26 2.38 34.61 -25.02
CA LYS A 26 3.48 33.90 -24.37
C LYS A 26 3.00 32.59 -23.75
N GLU A 27 3.85 31.57 -23.81
CA GLU A 27 3.63 30.28 -23.15
C GLU A 27 4.24 30.26 -21.75
N TYR A 28 3.51 29.68 -20.81
CA TYR A 28 3.91 29.50 -19.42
C TYR A 28 3.81 28.02 -19.05
N ASN A 29 4.73 27.55 -18.23
CA ASN A 29 4.65 26.19 -17.67
C ASN A 29 3.60 26.17 -16.55
N VAL A 30 2.71 25.18 -16.61
CA VAL A 30 1.73 24.93 -15.55
C VAL A 30 2.45 24.28 -14.39
N ILE A 31 2.35 24.90 -13.22
CA ILE A 31 2.98 24.41 -11.98
C ILE A 31 1.97 23.63 -11.13
N ASP A 32 0.72 24.10 -11.10
CA ASP A 32 -0.36 23.55 -10.29
C ASP A 32 -1.72 23.98 -10.86
N ILE A 33 -2.74 23.14 -10.69
CA ILE A 33 -4.12 23.41 -11.11
C ILE A 33 -5.03 23.06 -9.94
N SER A 34 -5.77 24.05 -9.43
CA SER A 34 -6.76 23.84 -8.36
C SER A 34 -8.14 24.33 -8.79
N VAL A 35 -8.50 25.56 -8.44
CA VAL A 35 -9.61 26.34 -9.02
C VAL A 35 -9.08 27.29 -10.10
N GLU A 36 -7.79 27.63 -10.00
CA GLU A 36 -7.06 28.56 -10.85
C GLU A 36 -5.75 27.89 -11.32
N ILE A 37 -5.14 28.44 -12.37
CA ILE A 37 -3.91 27.91 -12.98
C ILE A 37 -2.73 28.66 -12.37
N LYS A 38 -1.80 27.91 -11.76
CA LYS A 38 -0.56 28.47 -11.23
C LYS A 38 0.53 28.44 -12.28
N VAL A 39 1.10 29.61 -12.57
CA VAL A 39 2.25 29.74 -13.47
C VAL A 39 3.34 30.59 -12.82
N LYS A 40 4.57 30.46 -13.31
CA LYS A 40 5.63 31.42 -13.02
C LYS A 40 5.53 32.58 -14.01
N ASP A 41 5.26 33.78 -13.53
CA ASP A 41 5.02 34.97 -14.34
C ASP A 41 6.32 35.59 -14.90
N ASP A 42 6.20 36.68 -15.63
CA ASP A 42 7.33 37.39 -16.24
C ASP A 42 8.23 38.14 -15.24
N GLU A 43 7.74 38.42 -14.04
CA GLU A 43 8.51 38.99 -12.93
C GLU A 43 9.27 37.89 -12.15
N GLY A 44 8.91 36.63 -12.40
CA GLY A 44 9.51 35.45 -11.80
C GLY A 44 8.78 34.95 -10.55
N GLU A 45 7.60 35.50 -10.25
CA GLU A 45 6.74 35.13 -9.14
C GLU A 45 5.81 33.98 -9.53
N PHE A 46 5.38 33.19 -8.54
CA PHE A 46 4.47 32.06 -8.75
C PHE A 46 3.05 32.43 -8.31
N LEU A 47 2.20 32.80 -9.27
CA LEU A 47 0.86 33.32 -9.01
C LEU A 47 -0.23 32.41 -9.60
N TYR A 48 -1.39 32.42 -8.94
CA TYR A 48 -2.60 31.77 -9.42
C TYR A 48 -3.40 32.77 -10.26
N TRP A 49 -3.95 32.28 -11.36
CA TRP A 49 -4.67 33.08 -12.33
C TRP A 49 -5.91 32.33 -12.82
N GLU A 50 -6.99 33.07 -13.04
CA GLU A 50 -8.21 32.51 -13.59
C GLU A 50 -7.95 31.82 -14.94
N SER A 51 -8.59 30.67 -15.17
CA SER A 51 -8.39 29.86 -16.39
C SER A 51 -8.74 30.59 -17.69
N ASP A 52 -9.52 31.68 -17.62
CA ASP A 52 -9.85 32.52 -18.77
C ASP A 52 -8.65 33.35 -19.29
N HIS A 53 -7.55 33.39 -18.53
CA HIS A 53 -6.31 34.05 -18.97
C HIS A 53 -5.51 33.21 -19.96
N PHE A 54 -5.88 31.93 -20.11
CA PHE A 54 -5.08 30.95 -20.84
C PHE A 54 -5.88 30.16 -21.86
N GLU A 55 -5.16 29.64 -22.85
CA GLU A 55 -5.58 28.51 -23.64
C GLU A 55 -4.55 27.37 -23.51
N PRO A 56 -4.99 26.10 -23.53
CA PRO A 56 -4.07 24.97 -23.41
C PRO A 56 -3.13 24.90 -24.63
N VAL A 57 -1.83 24.76 -24.37
CA VAL A 57 -0.86 24.43 -25.43
C VAL A 57 -0.78 22.93 -25.52
N ILE A 58 -1.55 22.39 -26.46
CA ILE A 58 -1.54 20.97 -26.80
C ILE A 58 -0.32 20.75 -27.70
N ASP A 59 0.82 20.39 -27.09
CA ASP A 59 2.01 19.96 -27.85
C ASP A 59 1.61 18.82 -28.79
N GLU A 60 2.11 18.76 -30.02
CA GLU A 60 1.77 17.65 -30.94
C GLU A 60 2.18 16.26 -30.37
N LEU A 61 3.05 16.24 -29.36
CA LEU A 61 3.33 15.07 -28.50
C LEU A 61 2.16 14.63 -27.60
N SER A 62 1.27 15.56 -27.22
CA SER A 62 0.02 15.26 -26.50
C SER A 62 -1.12 14.82 -27.43
N LYS A 63 -1.05 15.13 -28.74
CA LYS A 63 -1.89 14.47 -29.77
C LYS A 63 -1.31 13.14 -30.26
N SER A 64 0.01 12.98 -30.23
CA SER A 64 0.73 11.74 -30.58
C SER A 64 0.89 10.76 -29.41
N ALA A 65 0.30 11.07 -28.25
CA ALA A 65 0.14 10.14 -27.14
C ALA A 65 -1.22 9.40 -27.19
N GLU A 66 -1.82 9.29 -28.37
CA GLU A 66 -2.62 8.11 -28.71
C GLU A 66 -1.71 6.88 -28.60
N ASN A 67 -1.70 6.36 -27.39
CA ASN A 67 -1.30 5.04 -26.95
C ASN A 67 -1.08 4.03 -28.10
N PRO A 68 0.14 3.49 -28.32
CA PRO A 68 0.35 2.40 -29.28
C PRO A 68 -0.28 1.06 -28.87
N LEU A 69 -1.21 1.05 -27.89
CA LEU A 69 -1.91 -0.16 -27.40
C LEU A 69 -3.37 -0.30 -27.90
N GLN A 70 -3.89 0.60 -28.74
CA GLN A 70 -5.31 0.53 -29.13
C GLN A 70 -5.70 -0.58 -30.13
N ASP A 71 -4.75 -1.41 -30.58
CA ASP A 71 -5.06 -2.62 -31.36
C ASP A 71 -4.92 -3.93 -30.56
N MET A 72 -4.88 -3.85 -29.22
CA MET A 72 -5.04 -5.04 -28.39
C MET A 72 -6.53 -5.25 -28.11
N LYS A 73 -7.12 -6.10 -28.95
CA LYS A 73 -8.45 -6.71 -28.78
C LYS A 73 -8.72 -6.99 -27.31
N LEU A 74 -9.67 -6.26 -26.72
CA LEU A 74 -10.17 -6.46 -25.36
C LEU A 74 -10.56 -7.93 -25.15
N THR A 75 -9.63 -8.73 -24.60
CA THR A 75 -9.99 -9.93 -23.86
C THR A 75 -10.57 -9.47 -22.52
N PRO A 76 -11.50 -10.23 -21.93
CA PRO A 76 -12.24 -9.83 -20.72
C PRO A 76 -11.38 -9.89 -19.42
N GLU A 77 -10.11 -9.52 -19.51
CA GLU A 77 -9.10 -9.59 -18.44
C GLU A 77 -8.82 -8.22 -17.80
N PHE A 78 -9.75 -7.26 -17.90
CA PHE A 78 -9.77 -6.12 -16.97
C PHE A 78 -10.25 -6.62 -15.60
N GLU A 79 -9.42 -7.45 -14.98
CA GLU A 79 -9.41 -7.64 -13.55
C GLU A 79 -8.94 -6.31 -12.94
N ALA A 80 -9.73 -5.76 -12.02
CA ALA A 80 -9.28 -4.65 -11.20
C ALA A 80 -7.92 -5.06 -10.59
N VAL A 81 -6.84 -4.38 -10.98
CA VAL A 81 -5.53 -4.63 -10.38
C VAL A 81 -5.67 -4.27 -8.92
N GLU A 82 -5.61 -5.27 -8.05
CA GLU A 82 -5.70 -5.05 -6.61
C GLU A 82 -4.63 -4.03 -6.20
N PRO A 83 -4.98 -3.04 -5.35
CA PRO A 83 -4.04 -2.03 -4.91
C PRO A 83 -2.80 -2.72 -4.32
N LYS A 84 -1.62 -2.31 -4.79
CA LYS A 84 -0.36 -2.97 -4.45
C LYS A 84 -0.09 -2.98 -2.95
N PHE A 85 -0.63 -2.03 -2.19
CA PHE A 85 -0.55 -1.98 -0.74
C PHE A 85 -1.93 -1.77 -0.12
N LYS A 86 -2.11 -2.26 1.10
CA LYS A 86 -3.27 -1.97 1.95
C LYS A 86 -2.84 -1.37 3.28
N VAL A 87 -3.76 -0.64 3.92
CA VAL A 87 -3.54 -0.14 5.29
C VAL A 87 -3.21 -1.31 6.21
N GLY A 88 -2.13 -1.15 6.98
CA GLY A 88 -1.61 -2.16 7.86
C GLY A 88 -0.47 -3.00 7.31
N ASP A 89 -0.21 -2.96 5.99
CA ASP A 89 0.95 -3.63 5.39
C ASP A 89 2.24 -3.09 5.97
N LYS A 90 3.23 -3.97 6.09
CA LYS A 90 4.58 -3.63 6.55
C LYS A 90 5.49 -3.55 5.33
N ALA A 91 6.25 -2.46 5.20
CA ALA A 91 7.03 -2.16 4.02
C ALA A 91 8.42 -1.62 4.37
N TYR A 92 9.41 -1.92 3.53
CA TYR A 92 10.70 -1.24 3.55
C TYR A 92 10.56 0.11 2.86
N VAL A 93 11.02 1.17 3.53
CA VAL A 93 10.97 2.53 3.00
C VAL A 93 12.35 2.90 2.47
N GLY A 94 12.52 2.82 1.15
CA GLY A 94 13.78 3.10 0.47
C GLY A 94 14.96 2.31 1.06
N LEU A 95 16.10 2.99 1.20
CA LEU A 95 17.35 2.41 1.73
C LEU A 95 17.54 2.66 3.24
N THR A 96 16.45 2.90 3.97
CA THR A 96 16.55 3.18 5.42
C THR A 96 16.93 1.96 6.25
N GLY A 97 16.81 0.76 5.69
CA GLY A 97 16.98 -0.50 6.42
C GLY A 97 15.89 -0.75 7.47
N ARG A 98 14.83 0.06 7.53
CA ARG A 98 13.78 -0.03 8.54
C ARG A 98 12.43 -0.37 7.93
N ILE A 99 11.61 -1.07 8.71
CA ILE A 99 10.23 -1.41 8.34
C ILE A 99 9.30 -0.32 8.89
N ALA A 100 8.35 0.11 8.06
CA ALA A 100 7.25 0.99 8.44
C ALA A 100 5.91 0.32 8.10
N ARG A 101 4.84 0.76 8.77
CA ARG A 101 3.48 0.30 8.52
C ARG A 101 2.74 1.31 7.66
N VAL A 102 2.03 0.85 6.63
CA VAL A 102 1.13 1.68 5.83
C VAL A 102 -0.02 2.14 6.71
N THR A 103 -0.19 3.45 6.86
CA THR A 103 -1.25 4.07 7.68
C THR A 103 -2.42 4.56 6.85
N GLU A 104 -2.17 4.97 5.61
CA GLU A 104 -3.17 5.56 4.72
C GLU A 104 -2.78 5.32 3.26
N ILE A 105 -3.77 5.03 2.41
CA ILE A 105 -3.62 5.03 0.95
C ILE A 105 -4.10 6.40 0.45
N ILE A 106 -3.21 7.17 -0.19
CA ILE A 106 -3.54 8.52 -0.66
C ILE A 106 -4.08 8.43 -2.09
N ASP A 107 -3.38 7.71 -2.96
CA ASP A 107 -3.75 7.42 -4.34
C ASP A 107 -3.06 6.13 -4.82
N ASP A 108 -3.17 5.81 -6.11
CA ASP A 108 -2.63 4.58 -6.71
C ASP A 108 -1.09 4.50 -6.70
N ASP A 109 -0.40 5.63 -6.47
CA ASP A 109 1.06 5.75 -6.51
C ASP A 109 1.70 6.21 -5.18
N VAL A 110 0.90 6.67 -4.20
CA VAL A 110 1.39 7.28 -2.96
C VAL A 110 0.66 6.74 -1.73
N VAL A 111 1.44 6.39 -0.71
CA VAL A 111 0.94 5.94 0.60
C VAL A 111 1.61 6.70 1.75
N SER A 112 0.91 6.83 2.87
CA SER A 112 1.50 7.24 4.14
C SER A 112 2.02 6.02 4.88
N VAL A 113 3.24 6.10 5.40
CA VAL A 113 3.87 5.04 6.20
C VAL A 113 4.41 5.62 7.50
N ALA A 114 4.21 4.88 8.59
CA ALA A 114 4.67 5.28 9.91
C ALA A 114 5.47 4.17 10.60
N ASN A 115 6.46 4.58 11.36
CA ASN A 115 7.12 3.74 12.36
C ASN A 115 7.13 4.48 13.72
N LYS A 116 7.72 3.87 14.75
CA LYS A 116 7.77 4.44 16.11
C LYS A 116 8.41 5.83 16.20
N ASN A 117 9.19 6.23 15.21
CA ASN A 117 9.96 7.47 15.25
C ASN A 117 9.42 8.54 14.29
N ASN A 118 8.88 8.13 13.13
CA ASN A 118 8.55 9.02 12.02
C ASN A 118 7.28 8.58 11.29
N GLU A 119 6.61 9.53 10.66
CA GLU A 119 5.55 9.34 9.67
C GLU A 119 5.92 10.12 8.39
N VAL A 120 5.87 9.44 7.24
CA VAL A 120 6.28 10.02 5.96
C VAL A 120 5.35 9.55 4.83
N ARG A 121 5.23 10.36 3.78
CA ARG A 121 4.62 9.93 2.52
C ARG A 121 5.66 9.28 1.64
N ALA A 122 5.32 8.14 1.05
CA ALA A 122 6.20 7.35 0.21
C ALA A 122 5.50 7.01 -1.11
N TRP A 123 6.26 7.15 -2.20
CA TRP A 123 5.85 6.64 -3.50
C TRP A 123 5.89 5.11 -3.49
N ILE A 124 4.84 4.45 -3.98
CA ILE A 124 4.70 2.99 -4.09
C ILE A 124 5.85 2.37 -4.90
N SER A 125 6.42 3.12 -5.85
CA SER A 125 7.59 2.71 -6.64
C SER A 125 8.89 2.64 -5.83
N ASN A 126 8.96 3.33 -4.68
CA ASN A 126 10.15 3.42 -3.84
C ASN A 126 10.09 2.53 -2.59
N ILE A 127 9.03 1.73 -2.45
CA ILE A 127 8.82 0.84 -1.31
C ILE A 127 8.47 -0.57 -1.79
N CYS A 128 8.71 -1.56 -0.93
CA CYS A 128 8.30 -2.94 -1.16
C CYS A 128 7.82 -3.56 0.16
N HIS A 129 6.94 -4.56 0.08
CA HIS A 129 6.51 -5.30 1.28
C HIS A 129 7.70 -5.89 2.00
N ALA A 130 7.64 -5.87 3.33
CA ALA A 130 8.63 -6.48 4.20
C ALA A 130 8.42 -8.00 4.25
N THR A 131 8.72 -8.68 3.15
CA THR A 131 8.70 -10.14 3.02
C THR A 131 10.12 -10.73 3.10
N PRO A 132 10.28 -12.04 3.38
CA PRO A 132 11.58 -12.71 3.31
C PRO A 132 12.27 -12.55 1.95
N GLU A 133 11.54 -12.68 0.85
CA GLU A 133 12.10 -12.60 -0.51
C GLU A 133 12.64 -11.19 -0.81
N ASN A 134 11.90 -10.14 -0.41
CA ASN A 134 12.34 -8.76 -0.57
C ASN A 134 13.51 -8.43 0.36
N TYR A 135 13.51 -8.95 1.59
CA TYR A 135 14.64 -8.83 2.51
C TYR A 135 15.93 -9.41 1.91
N GLU A 136 15.88 -10.65 1.41
CA GLU A 136 17.05 -11.31 0.81
C GLU A 136 17.56 -10.53 -0.40
N ARG A 137 16.65 -10.06 -1.27
CA ARG A 137 17.01 -9.26 -2.44
C ARG A 137 17.63 -7.91 -2.05
N LEU A 138 17.08 -7.22 -1.06
CA LEU A 138 17.60 -5.94 -0.58
C LEU A 138 18.97 -6.12 0.08
N GLN A 139 19.13 -7.12 0.94
CA GLN A 139 20.38 -7.42 1.63
C GLN A 139 21.49 -7.82 0.64
N ALA A 140 21.15 -8.55 -0.43
CA ALA A 140 22.10 -8.88 -1.49
C ALA A 140 22.49 -7.68 -2.36
N THR A 141 21.55 -6.74 -2.59
CA THR A 141 21.78 -5.56 -3.44
C THR A 141 22.57 -4.48 -2.69
N PHE A 142 22.29 -4.30 -1.40
CA PHE A 142 22.90 -3.28 -0.55
C PHE A 142 23.54 -3.93 0.69
N PRO A 143 24.68 -4.61 0.53
CA PRO A 143 25.30 -5.40 1.60
C PRO A 143 25.78 -4.55 2.79
N ASP A 144 26.02 -3.26 2.57
CA ASP A 144 26.47 -2.32 3.61
C ASP A 144 25.33 -1.79 4.49
N ILE A 145 24.07 -2.09 4.15
CA ILE A 145 22.89 -1.70 4.91
C ILE A 145 22.39 -2.92 5.68
N GLU A 146 22.23 -2.75 6.99
CA GLU A 146 21.57 -3.75 7.84
C GLU A 146 20.05 -3.53 7.76
N PHE A 147 19.37 -4.38 7.01
CA PHE A 147 17.92 -4.35 6.94
C PHE A 147 17.31 -5.03 8.17
N GLU A 148 16.27 -4.42 8.72
CA GLU A 148 15.43 -5.05 9.73
C GLU A 148 14.79 -6.30 9.15
N HIS A 149 14.85 -7.42 9.87
CA HIS A 149 14.24 -8.65 9.40
C HIS A 149 12.72 -8.47 9.25
N PRO A 150 12.12 -9.06 8.20
CA PRO A 150 10.68 -9.04 8.04
C PRO A 150 10.04 -9.72 9.25
N PRO A 151 8.88 -9.24 9.71
CA PRO A 151 8.20 -9.86 10.82
C PRO A 151 7.80 -11.28 10.43
N LYS A 152 8.07 -12.23 11.33
CA LYS A 152 7.64 -13.60 11.17
C LYS A 152 6.11 -13.60 11.09
N GLU A 153 5.57 -14.01 9.96
CA GLU A 153 4.12 -14.14 9.76
C GLU A 153 3.58 -15.10 10.83
N LEU A 154 2.58 -14.64 11.60
CA LEU A 154 1.97 -15.47 12.62
C LEU A 154 1.06 -16.50 11.95
N LYS A 155 1.41 -17.78 12.09
CA LYS A 155 0.63 -18.92 11.59
C LYS A 155 0.46 -19.97 12.68
N GLY A 156 -0.53 -20.84 12.48
CA GLY A 156 -0.76 -22.01 13.31
C GLY A 156 -0.79 -21.68 14.80
N SER A 157 0.01 -22.39 15.58
CA SER A 157 0.09 -22.21 17.03
C SER A 157 0.51 -20.81 17.45
N ASP A 158 1.42 -20.16 16.70
CA ASP A 158 1.85 -18.79 17.00
C ASP A 158 0.69 -17.79 16.82
N LEU A 159 -0.15 -17.99 15.80
CA LEU A 159 -1.35 -17.20 15.58
C LEU A 159 -2.39 -17.43 16.68
N ALA A 160 -2.63 -18.68 17.08
CA ALA A 160 -3.57 -19.00 18.16
C ALA A 160 -3.20 -18.28 19.46
N ARG A 161 -1.92 -18.28 19.86
CA ARG A 161 -1.45 -17.55 21.04
C ARG A 161 -1.68 -16.05 20.90
N ALA A 162 -1.34 -15.47 19.75
CA ALA A 162 -1.52 -14.05 19.50
C ALA A 162 -3.00 -13.62 19.57
N MET A 163 -3.95 -14.47 19.16
CA MET A 163 -5.39 -14.21 19.35
C MET A 163 -5.76 -14.09 20.84
N PHE A 164 -5.24 -14.96 21.69
CA PHE A 164 -5.47 -14.88 23.15
C PHE A 164 -4.81 -13.65 23.77
N ASP A 165 -3.57 -13.32 23.37
CA ASP A 165 -2.88 -12.11 23.83
C ASP A 165 -3.65 -10.83 23.45
N LYS A 166 -4.36 -10.87 22.32
CA LYS A 166 -5.25 -9.80 21.87
C LYS A 166 -6.63 -9.80 22.54
N GLY A 167 -6.94 -10.79 23.38
CA GLY A 167 -8.13 -10.81 24.23
C GLY A 167 -9.25 -11.77 23.79
N TRP A 168 -9.01 -12.64 22.82
CA TRP A 168 -10.00 -13.64 22.39
C TRP A 168 -10.21 -14.64 23.54
N LYS A 169 -11.47 -14.93 23.87
CA LYS A 169 -11.79 -15.85 24.97
C LYS A 169 -11.72 -17.32 24.57
N PHE A 170 -12.06 -17.60 23.31
CA PHE A 170 -12.11 -18.94 22.76
C PHE A 170 -11.72 -18.88 21.29
N VAL A 171 -10.97 -19.86 20.82
CA VAL A 171 -10.53 -19.95 19.44
C VAL A 171 -10.78 -21.38 18.93
N PRO A 172 -11.63 -21.57 17.89
CA PRO A 172 -11.78 -22.88 17.27
C PRO A 172 -10.51 -23.22 16.51
N CYS A 173 -9.90 -24.36 16.83
CA CYS A 173 -8.64 -24.80 16.23
C CYS A 173 -8.72 -26.25 15.76
N TYR A 174 -7.97 -26.55 14.71
CA TYR A 174 -7.45 -27.90 14.50
C TYR A 174 -6.31 -28.14 15.47
N VAL A 175 -6.30 -29.29 16.15
CA VAL A 175 -5.30 -29.58 17.17
C VAL A 175 -4.55 -30.87 16.89
N SER A 176 -3.29 -30.89 17.30
CA SER A 176 -2.42 -32.07 17.25
C SER A 176 -1.39 -32.04 18.38
N VAL A 177 -0.88 -33.21 18.72
CA VAL A 177 0.25 -33.37 19.64
C VAL A 177 1.60 -33.35 18.91
N ASP A 178 1.60 -33.48 17.57
CA ASP A 178 2.81 -33.71 16.78
C ASP A 178 3.34 -32.44 16.09
N SER A 179 2.48 -31.72 15.36
CA SER A 179 2.83 -30.44 14.71
C SER A 179 1.60 -29.66 14.21
N ASP A 180 1.81 -28.41 13.79
CA ASP A 180 0.78 -27.60 13.11
C ASP A 180 0.35 -28.23 11.77
N GLU A 181 1.28 -28.84 11.01
CA GLU A 181 0.96 -29.55 9.76
C GLU A 181 0.11 -30.79 10.04
N SER A 182 0.43 -31.55 11.10
CA SER A 182 -0.36 -32.70 11.51
C SER A 182 -1.75 -32.30 11.96
N ALA A 183 -1.89 -31.15 12.63
CA ALA A 183 -3.19 -30.59 12.99
C ALA A 183 -4.05 -30.31 11.75
N LEU A 184 -3.47 -29.73 10.70
CA LEU A 184 -4.18 -29.43 9.45
C LEU A 184 -4.57 -30.68 8.65
N LYS A 185 -3.73 -31.71 8.67
CA LYS A 185 -3.91 -32.89 7.82
C LYS A 185 -4.87 -33.92 8.43
N ASP A 186 -4.60 -34.30 9.67
CA ASP A 186 -5.24 -35.43 10.35
C ASP A 186 -5.70 -35.07 11.78
N GLY A 187 -5.66 -33.77 12.12
CA GLY A 187 -6.03 -33.28 13.44
C GLY A 187 -7.53 -33.29 13.70
N PHE A 188 -7.89 -33.08 14.96
CA PHE A 188 -9.28 -32.97 15.39
C PHE A 188 -9.62 -31.51 15.69
N THR A 189 -10.88 -31.15 15.53
CA THR A 189 -11.38 -29.83 15.87
C THR A 189 -11.67 -29.73 17.36
N GLU A 190 -11.10 -28.75 18.03
CA GLU A 190 -11.36 -28.44 19.44
C GLU A 190 -11.53 -26.94 19.64
N LEU A 191 -12.29 -26.57 20.68
CA LEU A 191 -12.34 -25.18 21.13
C LEU A 191 -11.20 -24.95 22.12
N VAL A 192 -10.21 -24.18 21.71
CA VAL A 192 -9.10 -23.78 22.58
C VAL A 192 -9.58 -22.65 23.48
N THR A 193 -9.31 -22.75 24.77
CA THR A 193 -9.77 -21.79 25.80
C THR A 193 -8.65 -20.96 26.40
N GLY A 194 -7.41 -21.21 26.01
CA GLY A 194 -6.21 -20.49 26.43
C GLY A 194 -4.96 -21.34 26.24
N PHE A 195 -3.84 -20.88 26.79
CA PHE A 195 -2.59 -21.63 26.83
C PHE A 195 -1.87 -21.42 28.16
N TYR A 196 -1.06 -22.41 28.54
CA TYR A 196 -0.28 -22.43 29.77
C TYR A 196 1.12 -21.82 29.54
N SER A 197 1.81 -21.48 30.62
CA SER A 197 3.16 -20.90 30.56
C SER A 197 4.22 -21.82 29.95
N ASP A 198 3.96 -23.13 29.89
CA ASP A 198 4.82 -24.13 29.23
C ASP A 198 4.54 -24.26 27.73
N GLY A 199 3.59 -23.48 27.19
CA GLY A 199 3.26 -23.41 25.77
C GLY A 199 2.15 -24.35 25.32
N LEU A 200 1.60 -25.19 26.21
CA LEU A 200 0.48 -26.08 25.92
C LEU A 200 -0.84 -25.32 25.80
N PHE A 201 -1.70 -25.72 24.87
CA PHE A 201 -3.04 -25.18 24.71
C PHE A 201 -4.05 -25.95 25.57
N SER A 202 -4.94 -25.21 26.22
CA SER A 202 -6.07 -25.76 26.98
C SER A 202 -7.25 -26.05 26.05
N VAL A 203 -7.74 -27.29 26.09
CA VAL A 203 -8.90 -27.76 25.31
C VAL A 203 -9.89 -28.46 26.24
N ASN A 204 -11.10 -28.74 25.77
CA ASN A 204 -12.16 -29.33 26.60
C ASN A 204 -11.75 -30.70 27.21
N ARG A 205 -10.96 -31.49 26.48
CA ARG A 205 -10.53 -32.84 26.90
C ARG A 205 -9.15 -32.88 27.57
N GLY A 206 -8.57 -31.74 27.92
CA GLY A 206 -7.24 -31.67 28.54
C GLY A 206 -6.36 -30.60 27.89
N CYS A 207 -5.22 -31.00 27.34
CA CYS A 207 -4.28 -30.10 26.69
C CYS A 207 -3.72 -30.69 25.40
N THR A 208 -3.28 -29.80 24.51
CA THR A 208 -2.63 -30.14 23.24
C THR A 208 -1.39 -29.28 23.03
N VAL A 209 -0.47 -29.70 22.16
CA VAL A 209 0.78 -28.99 21.91
C VAL A 209 0.62 -27.98 20.77
N TYR A 210 -0.12 -28.37 19.73
CA TYR A 210 -0.30 -27.58 18.52
C TYR A 210 -1.78 -27.26 18.29
N ALA A 211 -2.06 -26.02 17.88
CA ALA A 211 -3.40 -25.51 17.63
C ALA A 211 -3.40 -24.52 16.47
N VAL A 212 -4.04 -24.89 15.36
CA VAL A 212 -4.17 -24.06 14.16
C VAL A 212 -5.58 -23.48 14.10
N PRO A 213 -5.75 -22.16 14.28
CA PRO A 213 -7.06 -21.53 14.30
C PRO A 213 -7.68 -21.53 12.89
N PHE A 214 -8.99 -21.71 12.80
CA PHE A 214 -9.71 -21.76 11.52
C PHE A 214 -11.04 -21.00 11.56
N ASP A 215 -11.52 -20.57 10.40
CA ASP A 215 -12.83 -19.94 10.27
C ASP A 215 -13.94 -21.00 10.42
N SER A 216 -14.75 -20.86 11.45
CA SER A 216 -15.82 -21.83 11.77
C SER A 216 -16.90 -22.03 10.68
N LYS A 217 -17.02 -21.10 9.72
CA LYS A 217 -17.96 -21.18 8.61
C LYS A 217 -17.37 -21.93 7.41
N THR A 218 -16.09 -21.71 7.12
CA THR A 218 -15.44 -22.27 5.92
C THR A 218 -14.58 -23.49 6.21
N GLY A 219 -14.05 -23.64 7.43
CA GLY A 219 -13.04 -24.63 7.76
C GLY A 219 -11.62 -24.22 7.40
N GLU A 220 -11.43 -23.07 6.74
CA GLU A 220 -10.11 -22.64 6.27
C GLU A 220 -9.25 -22.09 7.42
N PRO A 221 -7.93 -22.35 7.44
CA PRO A 221 -7.03 -21.78 8.43
C PRO A 221 -7.04 -20.26 8.43
N LEU A 222 -7.08 -19.66 9.62
CA LEU A 222 -6.97 -18.22 9.77
C LEU A 222 -5.54 -17.73 9.52
N THR A 223 -5.42 -16.46 9.18
CA THR A 223 -4.14 -15.77 9.00
C THR A 223 -4.03 -14.59 9.97
N GLU A 224 -2.85 -13.98 10.06
CA GLU A 224 -2.58 -12.81 10.92
C GLU A 224 -3.52 -11.63 10.64
N SER A 225 -4.22 -11.58 9.49
CA SER A 225 -5.18 -10.53 9.16
C SER A 225 -6.26 -10.34 10.23
N ILE A 226 -6.67 -11.43 10.90
CA ILE A 226 -7.72 -11.40 11.93
C ILE A 226 -7.33 -10.61 13.19
N LEU A 227 -6.05 -10.31 13.38
CA LEU A 227 -5.56 -9.56 14.55
C LEU A 227 -5.60 -8.02 14.34
N ASN A 228 -5.98 -7.57 13.14
CA ASN A 228 -6.02 -6.16 12.75
C ASN A 228 -7.43 -5.54 12.78
N ASP A 229 -8.46 -6.35 13.06
CA ASP A 229 -9.84 -5.90 13.29
C ASP A 229 -10.05 -5.45 14.74
#